data_AF-C3ZY84-F1
#
_entry.id   AF-C3ZY84-F1
#
_cell.length_a   1.000
_cell.length_b   1.000
_cell.length_c   1.000
_cell.angle_alpha   90.00
_cell.angle_beta   90.00
_cell.angle_gamma   90.00
#
_symmetry.space_group_name_H-M   'P 1'
#
loop_
_entity.id
_entity.type
_entity.pdbx_description
1 polymer ?
#
loop_
_entity_poly.entity_id
_entity_poly.type
_entity_poly.pdbx_seq_one_letter_code
_entity_poly.pdbx_strand_id
1 'polypeptide(L)'
;MIPYIRPGTFRVLTLQTINLENNKITKETLAHEAFSNLPNLSGLYLSSNMVTDILPFTFTNVPNLRQLMLNKNRLHYIKSSKFIDLPELRSLWLISNQI
;
A
#
# COMPACT_ATOMS: atom_id res chain seq x y z
N MET A 1 -9.13 6.66 -14.59
CA MET A 1 -7.71 6.23 -14.68
C MET A 1 -6.93 7.12 -13.72
N ILE A 2 -6.28 6.56 -12.70
CA ILE A 2 -5.42 7.33 -11.79
C ILE A 2 -4.04 7.42 -12.45
N PRO A 3 -3.60 8.57 -12.94
CA PRO A 3 -2.35 8.66 -13.70
C PRO A 3 -1.12 8.56 -12.81
N TYR A 4 -1.22 8.95 -11.54
CA TYR A 4 -0.11 8.93 -10.58
C TYR A 4 -0.59 9.14 -9.14
N ILE A 5 0.01 8.47 -8.16
CA ILE A 5 -0.19 8.72 -6.72
C ILE A 5 1.10 9.31 -6.17
N ARG A 6 1.12 10.63 -5.94
CA ARG A 6 2.29 11.37 -5.45
C ARG A 6 2.48 11.17 -3.94
N PRO A 7 3.71 11.29 -3.43
CA PRO A 7 3.94 11.38 -1.99
C PRO A 7 3.08 12.50 -1.39
N GLY A 8 2.46 12.23 -0.24
CA GLY A 8 1.63 13.23 0.45
C GLY A 8 0.27 13.53 -0.19
N THR A 9 -0.13 12.84 -1.27
CA THR A 9 -1.47 13.00 -1.92
C THR A 9 -2.61 12.95 -0.90
N PHE A 10 -2.46 12.11 0.14
CA PHE A 10 -3.48 11.90 1.18
C PHE A 10 -3.16 12.58 2.52
N ARG A 11 -2.02 13.27 2.65
CA ARG A 11 -1.47 13.73 3.96
C ARG A 11 -2.34 14.76 4.66
N VAL A 12 -3.07 15.58 3.91
CA VAL A 12 -3.99 16.60 4.46
C VAL A 12 -5.34 16.02 4.89
N LEU A 13 -5.58 14.74 4.59
CA LEU A 13 -6.85 14.08 4.84
C LEU A 13 -6.74 13.21 6.09
N THR A 14 -7.80 13.18 6.89
CA THR A 14 -7.93 12.28 8.04
C THR A 14 -8.60 10.97 7.61
N LEU A 15 -7.91 10.17 6.80
CA LEU A 15 -8.46 8.92 6.25
C LEU A 15 -8.26 7.76 7.23
N GLN A 16 -9.31 6.97 7.43
CA GLN A 16 -9.25 5.67 8.10
C GLN A 16 -9.07 4.51 7.10
N THR A 17 -9.58 4.66 5.89
CA THR A 17 -9.50 3.62 4.86
C THR A 17 -9.22 4.25 3.50
N ILE A 18 -8.32 3.62 2.74
CA ILE A 18 -8.07 3.92 1.34
C ILE A 18 -8.42 2.66 0.54
N ASN A 19 -9.46 2.75 -0.29
CA ASN A 19 -9.80 1.71 -1.25
C ASN A 19 -9.38 2.15 -2.66
N LEU A 20 -8.44 1.41 -3.23
CA LEU A 20 -7.92 1.59 -4.59
C LEU A 20 -7.99 0.27 -5.37
N GLU A 21 -8.89 -0.64 -4.97
CA GLU A 21 -9.05 -1.94 -5.62
C GLU A 21 -9.54 -1.78 -7.06
N ASN A 22 -9.20 -2.76 -7.91
CA ASN A 22 -9.64 -2.83 -9.31
C ASN A 22 -9.24 -1.60 -10.14
N ASN A 23 -8.04 -1.08 -9.88
CA ASN A 23 -7.43 -0.02 -10.68
C ASN A 23 -6.31 -0.59 -11.57
N LYS A 24 -5.54 0.30 -12.19
CA LYS A 24 -4.38 -0.05 -13.02
C LYS A 24 -3.08 0.46 -12.38
N ILE A 25 -2.98 0.41 -11.04
CA ILE A 25 -1.81 0.91 -10.32
C ILE A 25 -0.64 -0.03 -10.60
N THR A 26 0.42 0.54 -11.17
CA THR A 26 1.71 -0.13 -11.39
C THR A 26 2.79 0.48 -10.48
N LYS A 27 4.01 -0.08 -10.51
CA LYS A 27 5.17 0.53 -9.83
C LYS A 27 5.49 1.94 -10.35
N GLU A 28 5.17 2.24 -11.61
CA GLU A 28 5.37 3.56 -12.22
C GLU A 28 4.30 4.57 -11.77
N THR A 29 3.11 4.10 -11.43
CA THR A 29 2.01 4.93 -10.90
C THR A 29 2.17 5.23 -9.41
N LEU A 30 2.83 4.35 -8.67
CA LEU A 30 2.97 4.41 -7.22
C LEU A 30 4.35 4.99 -6.87
N ALA A 31 4.38 6.24 -6.40
CA ALA A 31 5.62 6.85 -5.95
C ALA A 31 6.17 6.21 -4.67
N HIS A 32 7.45 6.40 -4.40
CA HIS A 32 7.99 6.25 -3.04
C HIS A 32 7.11 7.03 -2.07
N GLU A 33 6.88 6.52 -0.86
CA GLU A 33 6.09 7.23 0.15
C GLU A 33 4.63 7.57 -0.25
N ALA A 34 4.06 6.90 -1.27
CA ALA A 34 2.70 7.17 -1.73
C ALA A 34 1.62 7.09 -0.63
N PHE A 35 1.88 6.27 0.41
CA PHE A 35 1.00 6.11 1.57
C PHE A 35 1.68 6.50 2.89
N SER A 36 2.70 7.37 2.85
CA SER A 36 3.39 7.80 4.08
C SER A 36 2.59 8.83 4.88
N ASN A 37 2.87 8.91 6.18
CA ASN A 37 2.33 9.92 7.10
C ASN A 37 0.79 9.93 7.16
N LEU A 38 0.19 8.74 7.27
CA LEU A 38 -1.26 8.57 7.40
C LEU A 38 -1.57 7.96 8.77
N PRO A 39 -1.46 8.75 9.87
CA PRO A 39 -1.49 8.22 11.23
C PRO A 39 -2.82 7.58 11.59
N ASN A 40 -3.92 7.91 10.92
CA ASN A 40 -5.25 7.37 11.20
C ASN A 40 -5.63 6.19 10.29
N LEU A 41 -4.80 5.85 9.30
CA LEU A 41 -5.14 4.83 8.32
C LEU A 41 -5.10 3.45 8.97
N SER A 42 -6.21 2.73 8.92
CA SER A 42 -6.37 1.38 9.45
C SER A 42 -6.52 0.31 8.38
N GLY A 43 -7.00 0.69 7.19
CA GLY A 43 -7.15 -0.20 6.04
C GLY A 43 -6.62 0.39 4.73
N LEU A 44 -5.80 -0.38 4.02
CA LEU A 44 -5.31 -0.05 2.68
C LEU A 44 -5.59 -1.22 1.73
N TYR A 45 -6.45 -0.97 0.75
CA TYR A 45 -6.90 -2.00 -0.19
C TYR A 45 -6.40 -1.70 -1.60
N LEU A 46 -5.50 -2.54 -2.08
CA LEU A 46 -4.83 -2.45 -3.38
C LEU A 46 -5.05 -3.72 -4.22
N SER A 47 -6.05 -4.54 -3.87
CA SER A 47 -6.35 -5.78 -4.59
C SER A 47 -6.66 -5.53 -6.06
N SER A 48 -6.37 -6.52 -6.92
CA SER A 48 -6.67 -6.45 -8.36
C SER A 48 -6.04 -5.23 -9.03
N ASN A 49 -4.75 -5.00 -8.78
CA ASN A 49 -3.93 -4.00 -9.45
C ASN A 49 -2.76 -4.68 -10.17
N MET A 50 -1.75 -3.92 -10.57
CA MET A 50 -0.56 -4.42 -11.28
C MET A 50 0.72 -4.08 -10.52
N VAL A 51 0.64 -4.04 -9.18
CA VAL A 51 1.79 -3.73 -8.33
C VAL A 51 2.79 -4.88 -8.40
N THR A 52 4.03 -4.57 -8.78
CA THR A 52 5.11 -5.55 -8.90
C THR A 52 6.08 -5.53 -7.73
N ASP A 53 6.16 -4.42 -6.99
CA ASP A 53 7.04 -4.27 -5.84
C ASP A 53 6.44 -3.27 -4.84
N ILE A 54 6.79 -3.41 -3.55
CA ILE A 54 6.53 -2.43 -2.52
C ILE A 54 7.77 -1.54 -2.41
N LEU A 55 7.68 -0.30 -2.88
CA LEU A 55 8.81 0.62 -2.91
C LEU A 55 9.30 0.99 -1.49
N PRO A 56 10.56 1.41 -1.32
CA PRO A 56 11.05 1.97 -0.07
C PRO A 56 10.13 3.06 0.48
N PHE A 57 9.96 3.08 1.80
CA PHE A 57 9.21 4.09 2.55
C PHE A 57 7.71 4.22 2.20
N THR A 58 7.15 3.28 1.41
CA THR A 58 5.74 3.30 1.01
C THR A 58 4.79 3.42 2.21
N PHE A 59 5.12 2.80 3.34
CA PHE A 59 4.31 2.77 4.56
C PHE A 59 4.96 3.48 5.75
N THR A 60 5.87 4.43 5.51
CA THR A 60 6.52 5.16 6.60
C THR A 60 5.51 6.01 7.37
N ASN A 61 5.55 5.93 8.71
CA ASN A 61 4.65 6.65 9.61
C ASN A 61 3.15 6.36 9.34
N VAL A 62 2.82 5.07 9.24
CA VAL A 62 1.43 4.56 9.15
C VAL A 62 1.15 3.60 10.32
N PRO A 63 1.33 4.05 11.58
CA PRO A 63 1.42 3.17 12.75
C PRO A 63 0.13 2.37 13.03
N ASN A 64 -1.02 2.86 12.58
CA ASN A 64 -2.33 2.26 12.86
C ASN A 64 -2.83 1.32 11.77
N LEU A 65 -2.04 1.03 10.73
CA LEU A 65 -2.47 0.15 9.64
C LEU A 65 -2.63 -1.28 10.15
N ARG A 66 -3.86 -1.80 10.09
CA ARG A 66 -4.21 -3.16 10.55
C ARG A 66 -4.42 -4.12 9.40
N GLN A 67 -4.91 -3.62 8.28
CA GLN A 67 -5.32 -4.41 7.13
C GLN A 67 -4.65 -3.90 5.85
N LEU A 68 -3.85 -4.76 5.21
CA LEU A 68 -3.20 -4.49 3.93
C LEU A 68 -3.57 -5.58 2.91
N MET A 69 -4.44 -5.22 1.95
CA MET A 69 -4.87 -6.14 0.90
C MET A 69 -4.08 -5.89 -0.39
N LEU A 70 -3.25 -6.87 -0.78
CA LEU A 70 -2.43 -6.86 -1.98
C LEU A 70 -2.74 -8.05 -2.90
N ASN A 71 -3.90 -8.68 -2.71
CA ASN A 71 -4.33 -9.83 -3.52
C ASN A 71 -4.38 -9.49 -5.02
N LYS A 72 -4.16 -10.49 -5.87
CA LYS A 72 -4.30 -10.33 -7.33
C LYS A 72 -3.44 -9.17 -7.87
N ASN A 73 -2.19 -9.09 -7.42
CA ASN A 73 -1.17 -8.20 -7.96
C ASN A 73 -0.08 -9.03 -8.66
N ARG A 74 1.08 -8.42 -8.93
CA ARG A 74 2.22 -9.04 -9.63
C ARG A 74 3.49 -8.99 -8.80
N LEU A 75 3.35 -9.00 -7.48
CA LEU A 75 4.50 -9.04 -6.56
C LEU A 75 5.26 -10.35 -6.80
N HIS A 76 6.57 -10.28 -6.99
CA HIS A 76 7.43 -11.43 -7.28
C HIS A 76 8.40 -11.75 -6.14
N TYR A 77 8.52 -10.86 -5.16
CA TYR A 77 9.21 -11.10 -3.90
C TYR A 77 8.68 -10.12 -2.85
N ILE A 78 8.83 -10.44 -1.57
CA ILE A 78 8.56 -9.51 -0.48
C ILE A 78 9.64 -9.67 0.59
N LYS A 79 10.24 -8.55 0.99
CA LYS A 79 11.15 -8.50 2.14
C LYS A 79 10.36 -8.13 3.39
N SER A 80 10.55 -8.85 4.49
CA SER A 80 9.90 -8.55 5.78
C SER A 80 10.17 -7.13 6.26
N SER A 81 11.33 -6.57 5.93
CA SER A 81 11.70 -5.18 6.23
C SER A 81 10.74 -4.14 5.63
N LYS A 82 9.90 -4.49 4.64
CA LYS A 82 8.87 -3.60 4.09
C LYS A 82 7.73 -3.32 5.08
N PHE A 83 7.59 -4.13 6.13
CA PHE A 83 6.53 -4.03 7.12
C PHE A 83 7.04 -3.70 8.52
N ILE A 84 8.33 -3.35 8.68
CA ILE A 84 8.93 -3.09 9.99
C ILE A 84 8.29 -1.90 10.72
N ASP A 85 7.79 -0.92 9.96
CA ASP A 85 7.13 0.28 10.47
C ASP A 85 5.59 0.13 10.59
N LEU A 86 5.08 -1.10 10.58
CA LEU A 86 3.65 -1.41 10.69
C LEU A 86 3.34 -2.23 11.95
N PRO A 87 3.50 -1.64 13.16
CA PRO A 87 3.42 -2.38 14.43
C PRO A 87 2.03 -2.98 14.69
N GLU A 88 0.96 -2.41 14.12
CA GLU A 88 -0.42 -2.88 14.29
C GLU A 88 -0.92 -3.76 13.14
N LEU A 89 -0.06 -4.15 12.18
CA LEU A 89 -0.48 -4.97 11.05
C LEU A 89 -0.90 -6.36 11.52
N ARG A 90 -2.18 -6.68 11.34
CA ARG A 90 -2.79 -7.96 11.77
C ARG A 90 -3.16 -8.84 10.60
N SER A 91 -3.38 -8.25 9.44
CA SER A 91 -3.86 -8.97 8.26
C SER A 91 -3.18 -8.46 7.01
N LEU A 92 -2.45 -9.38 6.37
CA LEU A 92 -1.75 -9.16 5.12
C LEU A 92 -2.23 -10.21 4.13
N TRP A 93 -2.88 -9.78 3.05
CA TRP A 93 -3.37 -10.69 2.03
C TRP A 93 -2.55 -10.58 0.75
N LEU A 94 -1.95 -11.70 0.34
CA LEU A 94 -1.01 -11.81 -0.77
C LEU A 94 -1.43 -12.85 -1.81
N ILE A 95 -2.66 -13.36 -1.72
CA ILE A 95 -3.17 -14.43 -2.57
C ILE A 95 -3.14 -13.98 -4.04
N SER A 96 -2.78 -14.89 -4.93
CA SER A 96 -2.66 -14.61 -6.38
C SER A 96 -1.66 -13.50 -6.69
N ASN A 97 -0.48 -13.56 -6.08
CA ASN A 97 0.74 -12.89 -6.54
C ASN A 97 1.70 -13.91 -7.18
N GLN A 98 2.94 -13.50 -7.46
CA GLN A 98 3.99 -14.30 -8.09
C GLN A 98 5.18 -14.52 -7.13
N ILE A 99 4.90 -14.53 -5.82
CA ILE A 99 5.88 -14.61 -4.71
C ILE A 99 6.27 -16.06 -4.45
#